data_AF-A0A815WWB1-F1
#
_entry.id   AF-A0A815WWB1-F1
#
_cell.length_a   1.000
_cell.length_b   1.000
_cell.length_c   1.000
_cell.angle_alpha   90.00
_cell.angle_beta   90.00
_cell.angle_gamma   90.00
#
_symmetry.space_group_name_H-M   'P 1'
#
loop_
_entity.id
_entity.type
_entity.pdbx_description
1 polymer ?
#
loop_
_entity_poly.entity_id
_entity_poly.type
_entity_poly.pdbx_seq_one_letter_code
_entity_poly.pdbx_strand_id
1 'polypeptide(L)'
;MLYDATSNEHIQLAEKMLELQDRRNQLKQQINSSELSFRRKWIKMTDTDIKFPQLSLDFLREYTCGSYQLKQNKAYAKSYLDEHGSFEVEISPDTDNILRCRIQSRHHNSVEYQLGIEYDQEDDDNPIVDKF
;
A
#
# COMPACT_ATOMS: atom_id res chain seq x y z
N MET A 1 32.98 11.28 -2.79
CA MET A 1 32.66 10.21 -3.77
C MET A 1 31.53 10.77 -4.64
N LEU A 2 31.78 11.02 -5.92
CA LEU A 2 30.76 11.55 -6.84
C LEU A 2 29.77 10.42 -7.14
N TYR A 3 28.48 10.67 -6.94
CA TYR A 3 27.40 9.75 -7.29
C TYR A 3 27.42 9.53 -8.81
N ASP A 4 27.63 8.28 -9.24
CA ASP A 4 27.62 7.90 -10.65
C ASP A 4 26.24 7.38 -11.04
N ALA A 5 25.39 8.29 -11.54
CA ALA A 5 24.06 7.97 -12.03
C ALA A 5 24.08 7.05 -13.27
N THR A 6 25.26 6.76 -13.85
CA THR A 6 25.44 5.85 -14.99
C THR A 6 25.91 4.45 -14.59
N SER A 7 25.95 4.15 -13.29
CA SER A 7 26.16 2.78 -12.80
C SER A 7 25.14 1.83 -13.46
N ASN A 8 25.62 0.65 -13.86
CA ASN A 8 24.81 -0.38 -14.52
C ASN A 8 23.55 -0.75 -13.70
N GLU A 9 23.63 -0.69 -12.37
CA GLU A 9 22.50 -0.91 -11.45
C GLU A 9 21.39 0.15 -11.60
N HIS A 10 21.76 1.42 -11.78
CA HIS A 10 20.79 2.50 -11.97
C HIS A 10 20.10 2.42 -13.33
N ILE A 11 20.84 1.98 -14.36
CA ILE A 11 20.28 1.75 -15.70
C ILE A 11 19.25 0.60 -15.65
N GLN A 12 19.61 -0.53 -15.05
CA GLN A 12 18.70 -1.67 -14.89
C GLN A 12 17.45 -1.31 -14.08
N LEU A 13 17.62 -0.55 -12.99
CA LEU A 13 16.48 -0.06 -12.21
C LEU A 13 15.57 0.85 -13.05
N ALA A 14 16.14 1.76 -13.85
CA ALA A 14 15.36 2.65 -14.70
C ALA A 14 14.58 1.90 -15.78
N GLU A 15 15.19 0.89 -16.41
CA GLU A 15 14.52 0.01 -17.38
C GLU A 15 13.36 -0.75 -16.73
N LYS A 16 13.57 -1.34 -15.54
CA LYS A 16 12.50 -1.98 -14.76
C LYS A 16 11.35 -1.01 -14.44
N MET A 17 11.67 0.23 -14.05
CA MET A 17 10.64 1.24 -13.75
C MET A 17 9.82 1.63 -14.98
N LEU A 18 10.46 1.71 -16.16
CA LEU A 18 9.75 1.97 -17.42
C LEU A 18 8.81 0.82 -17.79
N GLU A 19 9.25 -0.43 -17.63
CA GLU A 19 8.39 -1.60 -17.85
C GLU A 19 7.18 -1.62 -16.91
N LEU A 20 7.40 -1.26 -15.63
CA LEU A 20 6.33 -1.20 -14.63
C LEU A 20 5.36 -0.04 -14.88
N GLN A 21 5.79 1.06 -15.50
CA GLN A 21 4.94 2.22 -15.79
C GLN A 21 3.76 1.85 -16.70
N ASP A 22 3.99 0.98 -17.69
CA ASP A 22 2.98 0.55 -18.65
C ASP A 22 2.15 -0.65 -18.14
N ARG A 23 2.54 -1.25 -17.01
CA ARG A 23 1.81 -2.36 -16.41
C ARG A 23 0.43 -1.90 -15.94
N ARG A 24 -0.61 -2.49 -16.53
CA ARG A 24 -2.00 -2.21 -16.15
C ARG A 24 -2.26 -2.70 -14.73
N ASN A 25 -2.93 -1.87 -13.92
CA ASN A 25 -3.40 -2.24 -12.59
C ASN A 25 -4.55 -3.27 -12.72
N GLN A 26 -4.22 -4.55 -12.53
CA GLN A 26 -5.15 -5.67 -12.67
C GLN A 26 -6.24 -5.65 -11.59
N LEU A 27 -5.87 -5.37 -10.33
CA LEU A 27 -6.81 -5.22 -9.23
C LEU A 27 -7.89 -4.16 -9.53
N LYS A 28 -7.49 -3.01 -10.09
CA LYS A 28 -8.42 -1.96 -10.52
C LYS A 28 -9.39 -2.47 -11.60
N GLN A 29 -8.94 -3.33 -12.52
CA GLN A 29 -9.84 -3.92 -13.51
C GLN A 29 -10.84 -4.87 -12.85
N GLN A 30 -10.39 -5.74 -11.95
CA GLN A 30 -11.23 -6.69 -11.22
C GLN A 30 -12.28 -6.02 -10.32
N ILE A 31 -11.92 -4.94 -9.63
CA ILE A 31 -12.86 -4.14 -8.81
C ILE A 31 -13.96 -3.53 -9.70
N ASN A 32 -13.60 -3.06 -10.90
CA ASN A 32 -14.53 -2.43 -11.82
C ASN A 32 -15.39 -3.44 -12.61
N SER A 33 -14.90 -4.66 -12.83
CA SER A 33 -15.56 -5.69 -13.65
C SER A 33 -16.64 -6.51 -12.92
N SER A 34 -16.83 -6.29 -11.61
CA SER A 34 -17.88 -6.81 -10.71
C SER A 34 -17.50 -7.94 -9.75
N GLU A 35 -16.42 -8.69 -9.98
CA GLU A 35 -16.00 -9.79 -9.10
C GLU A 35 -15.63 -9.27 -7.70
N LEU A 36 -14.83 -8.19 -7.63
CA LEU A 36 -14.39 -7.57 -6.38
C LEU A 36 -15.04 -6.19 -6.15
N SER A 37 -16.28 -6.02 -6.62
CA SER A 37 -16.96 -4.72 -6.50
C SER A 37 -17.02 -4.25 -5.05
N PHE A 38 -16.64 -2.99 -4.82
CA PHE A 38 -16.79 -2.34 -3.51
C PHE A 38 -18.24 -2.17 -3.04
N ARG A 39 -19.21 -2.48 -3.92
CA ARG A 39 -20.65 -2.53 -3.59
C ARG A 39 -21.05 -3.83 -2.87
N ARG A 40 -20.20 -4.88 -2.89
CA ARG A 40 -20.42 -6.11 -2.13
C ARG A 40 -20.12 -5.88 -0.65
N LYS A 41 -20.59 -6.79 0.21
CA LYS A 41 -20.28 -6.76 1.64
C LYS A 41 -18.87 -7.31 1.87
N TRP A 42 -17.99 -6.50 2.45
CA TRP A 42 -16.64 -6.89 2.85
C TRP A 42 -16.63 -7.23 4.34
N ILE A 43 -15.61 -7.98 4.77
CA ILE A 43 -15.50 -8.44 6.16
C ILE A 43 -14.63 -7.42 6.91
N LYS A 44 -15.18 -6.83 8.00
CA LYS A 44 -14.38 -5.96 8.87
C LYS A 44 -13.26 -6.79 9.51
N MET A 45 -12.03 -6.26 9.44
CA MET A 45 -10.90 -6.88 10.10
C MET A 45 -11.02 -6.63 11.60
N THR A 46 -11.09 -7.71 12.37
CA THR A 46 -11.04 -7.68 13.84
C THR A 46 -9.91 -8.61 14.23
N ASP A 47 -8.82 -8.06 14.78
CA ASP A 47 -7.57 -8.74 15.21
C ASP A 47 -7.29 -10.06 14.47
N THR A 48 -6.56 -9.99 13.36
CA THR A 48 -6.35 -11.16 12.49
C THR A 48 -4.92 -11.29 11.97
N ASP A 49 -4.48 -12.55 11.91
CA ASP A 49 -3.24 -13.11 11.35
C ASP A 49 -3.08 -12.87 9.83
N ILE A 50 -3.29 -11.64 9.37
CA ILE A 50 -2.93 -11.29 8.00
C ILE A 50 -1.41 -11.30 7.92
N LYS A 51 -0.88 -12.11 7.00
CA LYS A 51 0.56 -12.15 6.70
C LYS A 51 0.96 -10.93 5.86
N PHE A 52 0.67 -9.75 6.38
CA PHE A 52 1.05 -8.48 5.77
C PHE A 52 2.51 -8.20 6.10
N PRO A 53 3.31 -7.68 5.15
CA PRO A 53 4.72 -7.46 5.39
C PRO A 53 4.93 -6.45 6.52
N GLN A 54 5.78 -6.83 7.46
CA GLN A 54 6.20 -5.97 8.55
C GLN A 54 7.56 -5.36 8.19
N LEU A 55 7.59 -4.03 8.26
CA LEU A 55 8.69 -3.23 7.77
C LEU A 55 9.40 -2.53 8.93
N SER A 56 10.72 -2.62 9.00
CA SER A 56 11.52 -1.85 9.94
C SER A 56 11.39 -0.34 9.70
N LEU A 57 11.58 0.44 10.76
CA LEU A 57 11.59 1.90 10.66
C LEU A 57 12.72 2.43 9.77
N ASP A 58 13.84 1.72 9.70
CA ASP A 58 14.97 2.13 8.85
C ASP A 58 14.65 1.91 7.38
N PHE A 59 14.09 0.75 7.02
CA PHE A 59 13.59 0.53 5.66
C PHE A 59 12.54 1.57 5.26
N LEU A 60 11.58 1.87 6.16
CA LEU A 60 10.58 2.89 5.90
C LEU A 60 11.20 4.27 5.70
N ARG A 61 12.25 4.65 6.44
CA ARG A 61 12.94 5.94 6.26
C ARG A 61 13.63 6.04 4.91
N GLU A 62 14.29 4.97 4.48
CA GLU A 62 14.94 4.90 3.17
C GLU A 62 13.88 4.96 2.07
N TYR A 63 12.83 4.15 2.17
CA TYR A 63 11.72 4.10 1.23
C TYR A 63 11.00 5.45 1.10
N THR A 64 10.75 6.14 2.21
CA THR A 64 10.09 7.46 2.21
C THR A 64 11.03 8.63 1.92
N CYS A 65 12.28 8.37 1.53
CA CYS A 65 13.31 9.38 1.28
C CYS A 65 13.48 10.37 2.46
N GLY A 66 13.37 9.87 3.69
CA GLY A 66 13.61 10.64 4.91
C GLY A 66 12.52 10.55 5.98
N SER A 67 12.85 11.02 7.19
CA SER A 67 12.01 10.89 8.39
C SER A 67 10.80 11.83 8.45
N TYR A 68 10.69 12.80 7.55
CA TYR A 68 9.62 13.81 7.58
C TYR A 68 8.24 13.19 7.37
N GLN A 69 8.12 12.31 6.36
CA GLN A 69 6.86 11.62 6.07
C GLN A 69 6.42 10.74 7.26
N LEU A 70 7.37 10.07 7.92
CA LEU A 70 7.10 9.25 9.11
C LEU A 70 6.68 10.07 10.33
N LYS A 71 7.23 11.27 10.51
CA LYS A 71 6.80 12.18 11.58
C LYS A 71 5.36 12.66 11.38
N GLN A 72 4.98 12.99 10.14
CA GLN A 72 3.61 13.36 9.81
C GLN A 72 2.63 12.19 9.94
N ASN A 73 3.09 10.96 9.70
CA ASN A 73 2.27 9.76 9.76
C ASN A 73 1.49 9.68 11.09
N LYS A 74 2.11 9.90 12.26
CA LYS A 74 1.42 9.76 13.55
C LYS A 74 0.16 10.61 13.69
N ALA A 75 0.25 11.88 13.28
CA ALA A 75 -0.89 12.79 13.32
C ALA A 75 -1.96 12.38 12.30
N TYR A 76 -1.53 11.90 11.13
CA TYR A 76 -2.41 11.42 10.06
C TYR A 76 -3.11 10.12 10.42
N ALA A 77 -2.39 9.12 10.92
CA ALA A 77 -2.92 7.86 11.41
C ALA A 77 -4.02 8.09 12.44
N LYS A 78 -3.82 9.04 13.37
CA LYS A 78 -4.80 9.37 14.40
C LYS A 78 -6.14 9.86 13.84
N SER A 79 -6.19 10.50 12.66
CA SER A 79 -7.46 10.93 12.06
C SER A 79 -8.27 9.78 11.46
N TYR A 80 -7.68 8.60 11.31
CA TYR A 80 -8.35 7.39 10.79
C TYR A 80 -8.66 6.36 11.86
N LEU A 81 -8.34 6.67 13.13
CA LEU A 81 -8.73 5.84 14.24
C LEU A 81 -10.21 6.11 14.56
N ASP A 82 -10.97 5.05 14.77
CA ASP A 82 -12.33 5.11 15.28
C ASP A 82 -12.36 5.48 16.77
N GLU A 83 -13.57 5.53 17.34
CA GLU A 83 -13.79 5.82 18.76
C GLU A 83 -13.16 4.80 19.73
N HIS A 84 -12.80 3.61 19.22
CA HIS A 84 -12.12 2.55 19.94
C HIS A 84 -10.61 2.52 19.68
N GLY A 85 -10.09 3.44 18.87
CA GLY A 85 -8.67 3.50 18.53
C GLY A 85 -8.23 2.48 17.50
N SER A 86 -9.16 1.95 16.70
CA SER A 86 -8.90 0.95 15.64
C SER A 86 -8.99 1.57 14.25
N PHE A 87 -8.29 1.00 13.28
CA PHE A 87 -8.44 1.38 11.86
C PHE A 87 -9.60 0.62 11.21
N GLU A 88 -10.39 1.30 10.38
CA GLU A 88 -11.39 0.63 9.55
C GLU A 88 -10.75 0.03 8.28
N VAL A 89 -10.24 -1.18 8.41
CA VAL A 89 -9.74 -2.02 7.31
C VAL A 89 -10.68 -3.20 7.11
N GLU A 90 -10.95 -3.53 5.85
CA GLU A 90 -11.81 -4.65 5.47
C GLU A 90 -11.05 -5.61 4.56
N ILE A 91 -11.33 -6.91 4.68
CA ILE A 91 -10.77 -7.96 3.84
C ILE A 91 -11.82 -8.47 2.85
N SER A 92 -11.36 -8.90 1.69
CA SER A 92 -12.22 -9.53 0.68
C SER A 92 -12.90 -10.77 1.28
N PRO A 93 -14.21 -11.00 0.99
CA PRO A 93 -14.88 -12.22 1.42
C PRO A 93 -14.43 -13.46 0.63
N ASP A 94 -13.82 -13.26 -0.53
CA ASP A 94 -13.46 -14.33 -1.47
C ASP A 94 -11.98 -14.71 -1.37
N THR A 95 -11.12 -13.81 -0.87
CA THR A 95 -9.66 -14.00 -0.73
C THR A 95 -9.11 -13.27 0.50
N ASP A 96 -8.01 -13.76 1.08
CA ASP A 96 -7.35 -13.13 2.23
C ASP A 96 -6.26 -12.12 1.85
N ASN A 97 -5.86 -12.10 0.58
CA ASN A 97 -4.75 -11.30 0.08
C ASN A 97 -5.16 -9.89 -0.42
N ILE A 98 -6.45 -9.56 -0.35
CA ILE A 98 -6.99 -8.28 -0.82
C ILE A 98 -7.65 -7.52 0.32
N LEU A 99 -7.12 -6.32 0.55
CA LEU A 99 -7.57 -5.39 1.56
C LEU A 99 -8.29 -4.20 0.92
N ARG A 100 -9.27 -3.66 1.64
CA ARG A 100 -9.94 -2.41 1.34
C ARG A 100 -9.83 -1.48 2.53
N CYS A 101 -9.51 -0.22 2.26
CA CYS A 101 -9.56 0.84 3.25
C CYS A 101 -10.06 2.14 2.63
N ARG A 102 -10.43 3.09 3.50
CA ARG A 102 -10.88 4.43 3.09
C ARG A 102 -9.88 5.46 3.58
N ILE A 103 -9.57 6.41 2.71
CA ILE A 103 -8.64 7.49 3.01
C ILE A 103 -9.25 8.82 2.60
N GLN A 104 -9.12 9.83 3.46
CA GLN A 104 -9.61 11.17 3.17
C GLN A 104 -8.52 11.96 2.44
N SER A 105 -8.95 12.73 1.44
CA SER A 105 -8.09 13.65 0.71
C SER A 105 -7.51 14.71 1.65
N ARG A 106 -6.19 14.92 1.56
CA ARG A 106 -5.49 15.95 2.35
C ARG A 106 -5.79 17.38 1.88
N HIS A 107 -6.27 17.52 0.65
CA HIS A 107 -6.46 18.84 0.02
C HIS A 107 -7.94 19.24 -0.03
N HIS A 108 -8.85 18.27 0.10
CA HIS A 108 -10.29 18.49 -0.01
C HIS A 108 -11.02 17.60 0.99
N ASN A 109 -11.41 18.16 2.14
CA ASN A 109 -12.03 17.40 3.24
C ASN A 109 -13.35 16.67 2.86
N SER A 110 -13.96 17.01 1.72
CA SER A 110 -15.18 16.36 1.21
C SER A 110 -14.91 15.14 0.33
N VAL A 111 -13.64 14.85 0.00
CA VAL A 111 -13.29 13.75 -0.92
C VAL A 111 -12.70 12.58 -0.14
N GLU A 112 -13.38 11.45 -0.20
CA GLU A 112 -12.94 10.16 0.31
C GLU A 112 -12.59 9.24 -0.86
N TYR A 113 -11.45 8.56 -0.76
CA TYR A 113 -11.01 7.56 -1.73
C TYR A 113 -11.15 6.17 -1.13
N GLN A 114 -11.67 5.24 -1.93
CA GLN A 114 -11.64 3.81 -1.64
C GLN A 114 -10.38 3.20 -2.26
N LEU A 115 -9.53 2.64 -1.41
CA LEU A 115 -8.30 1.97 -1.81
C LEU A 115 -8.51 0.46 -1.77
N GLY A 116 -8.02 -0.22 -2.80
CA GLY A 116 -7.83 -1.67 -2.82
C GLY A 116 -6.34 -1.96 -2.83
N ILE A 117 -5.90 -2.88 -1.98
CA ILE A 117 -4.51 -3.31 -1.88
C ILE A 117 -4.52 -4.83 -2.01
N GLU A 118 -3.90 -5.33 -3.07
CA GLU A 118 -3.57 -6.75 -3.20
C GLU A 118 -2.12 -6.92 -2.76
N TYR A 119 -1.87 -7.87 -1.87
CA TYR A 119 -0.52 -8.20 -1.43
C TYR A 119 -0.23 -9.66 -1.78
N ASP A 120 0.99 -9.92 -2.22
CA ASP A 120 1.49 -11.27 -2.52
C ASP A 120 2.83 -11.43 -1.81
N GLN A 121 2.97 -12.49 -1.03
CA GLN A 121 4.19 -12.78 -0.27
C GLN A 121 5.26 -13.42 -1.15
N GLU A 122 4.88 -14.02 -2.28
CA GLU A 122 5.76 -14.74 -3.19
C GLU A 122 6.17 -13.89 -4.41
N ASP A 123 5.72 -12.63 -4.47
CA ASP A 123 6.09 -11.69 -5.54
C ASP A 123 7.53 -11.18 -5.34
N ASP A 124 8.49 -11.90 -5.93
CA ASP A 124 9.92 -11.56 -5.95
C ASP A 124 10.22 -10.18 -6.57
N ASP A 125 9.29 -9.62 -7.36
CA ASP A 125 9.43 -8.30 -7.94
C ASP A 125 9.00 -7.17 -6.99
N ASN A 126 8.46 -7.50 -5.82
CA ASN A 126 7.89 -6.55 -4.88
C ASN A 126 8.97 -5.99 -3.93
N PRO A 127 9.25 -4.67 -3.93
CA PRO A 127 10.27 -4.09 -3.06
C PRO A 127 9.91 -4.12 -1.55
N ILE A 128 8.66 -4.49 -1.24
CA ILE A 128 8.03 -4.48 0.08
C ILE A 128 7.85 -5.93 0.55
N VAL A 129 8.95 -6.57 0.91
CA VAL A 129 9.00 -7.85 1.64
C VAL A 129 9.29 -7.60 3.12
N ASP A 130 9.06 -8.59 3.98
CA ASP A 130 9.46 -8.52 5.39
C ASP A 130 10.92 -8.11 5.51
N LYS A 131 11.17 -6.99 6.19
CA LYS A 131 12.51 -6.42 6.40
C LYS A 131 12.69 -6.11 7.87
N PHE A 132 12.93 -7.17 8.63
CA PHE A 132 13.23 -7.17 10.06
C PHE A 132 14.72 -7.34 10.36
#